data_AF-A0A2V8DRA9-F1
#
_entry.id   AF-A0A2V8DRA9-F1
#
_cell.length_a   1.000
_cell.length_b   1.000
_cell.length_c   1.000
_cell.angle_alpha   90.00
_cell.angle_beta   90.00
_cell.angle_gamma   90.00
#
_symmetry.space_group_name_H-M   'P 1'
#
loop_
_entity.id
_entity.type
_entity.pdbx_description
1 polymer ?
#
loop_
_entity_poly.entity_id
_entity_poly.type
_entity_poly.pdbx_seq_one_letter_code
_entity_poly.pdbx_strand_id
1 'polypeptide(L)' 'MLKGTRDGILKKVQPISIHGQVSWDVYFTDVEDSDGQIHVARVGPEAVSHNLEAGDRIQLEYLVGVVVKVTRVPPS' A
#
# COMPACT_ATOMS: atom_id res chain seq x y z
N MET A 1 9.32 -9.67 1.20
CA MET A 1 8.61 -10.97 1.25
C MET A 1 8.42 -11.48 -0.17
N LEU A 2 8.68 -12.76 -0.46
CA LEU A 2 8.54 -13.30 -1.83
C LEU A 2 7.07 -13.47 -2.25
N LYS A 3 6.22 -14.01 -1.38
CA LYS A 3 4.76 -14.12 -1.56
C LYS A 3 4.08 -14.09 -0.19
N GLY A 4 2.86 -13.56 -0.12
CA GLY A 4 2.05 -13.54 1.11
C GLY A 4 1.36 -12.19 1.33
N THR A 5 0.92 -11.93 2.56
CA THR A 5 0.33 -10.65 2.96
C THR A 5 1.12 -10.01 4.10
N ARG A 6 1.15 -8.67 4.13
CA ARG A 6 1.69 -7.87 5.23
C ARG A 6 0.68 -6.78 5.58
N ASP A 7 0.46 -6.56 6.86
CA ASP A 7 -0.37 -5.47 7.33
C ASP A 7 0.49 -4.22 7.58
N GLY A 8 -0.09 -3.04 7.37
CA GLY A 8 0.59 -1.77 7.60
C GLY A 8 -0.37 -0.63 7.87
N ILE A 9 0.19 0.50 8.29
CA ILE A 9 -0.54 1.76 8.44
C ILE A 9 -0.27 2.64 7.24
N LEU A 10 -1.34 3.01 6.52
CA LEU A 10 -1.23 3.92 5.39
C LEU A 10 -0.79 5.30 5.88
N LYS A 11 0.23 5.86 5.24
CA LYS A 11 0.69 7.23 5.49
C LYS A 11 0.24 8.20 4.41
N LYS A 12 0.23 7.75 3.15
CA LYS A 12 -0.14 8.58 2.01
C LYS A 12 -0.32 7.72 0.77
N VAL A 13 -1.22 8.12 -0.12
CA VAL A 13 -1.29 7.65 -1.51
C VAL A 13 -0.96 8.82 -2.41
N GLN A 14 -0.03 8.63 -3.35
CA GLN A 14 0.35 9.64 -4.33
C GLN A 14 0.18 9.10 -5.75
N PRO A 15 -0.74 9.67 -6.54
CA PRO A 15 -0.77 9.42 -7.98
C PRO A 15 0.50 9.97 -8.63
N ILE A 16 1.08 9.17 -9.52
CA ILE A 16 2.20 9.53 -10.37
C ILE A 16 1.85 9.17 -11.81
N SER A 17 2.39 9.92 -12.76
CA SER A 17 2.29 9.60 -14.18
C SER A 17 3.67 9.21 -14.70
N ILE A 18 3.77 8.00 -15.24
CA ILE A 18 4.99 7.48 -15.87
C ILE A 18 4.63 7.20 -17.33
N HIS A 19 5.17 8.00 -18.25
CA HIS A 19 4.91 7.87 -19.69
C HIS A 19 3.42 7.81 -20.08
N GLY A 20 2.58 8.57 -19.36
CA GLY A 20 1.12 8.62 -19.61
C GLY A 20 0.32 7.52 -18.91
N GLN A 21 0.97 6.55 -18.27
CA GLN A 21 0.32 5.57 -17.41
C GLN A 21 0.28 6.08 -15.97
N VAL A 22 -0.92 6.07 -15.36
CA VAL A 22 -1.07 6.41 -13.95
C VAL A 22 -0.69 5.20 -13.09
N SER A 23 0.16 5.44 -12.11
CA SER A 23 0.45 4.51 -11.02
C SER A 23 0.33 5.24 -9.70
N TRP A 24 0.13 4.52 -8.62
CA TRP A 24 0.02 5.08 -7.28
C TRP A 24 1.19 4.60 -6.44
N ASP A 25 1.89 5.54 -5.84
CA ASP A 25 2.85 5.27 -4.77
C ASP A 25 2.07 5.25 -3.44
N VAL A 26 2.07 4.08 -2.80
CA VAL A 26 1.44 3.81 -1.51
C VAL A 26 2.55 3.82 -0.46
N TYR A 27 2.51 4.81 0.41
CA TYR A 27 3.45 5.00 1.51
C TYR A 27 2.86 4.40 2.78
N PHE A 28 3.58 3.51 3.45
CA PHE A 28 3.08 2.83 4.64
C PHE A 28 4.20 2.51 5.63
N THR A 29 3.82 2.33 6.90
CA THR A 29 4.70 1.78 7.94
C THR A 29 4.21 0.39 8.34
N ASP A 30 5.01 -0.34 9.12
CA ASP A 30 4.54 -1.57 9.75
C ASP A 30 3.35 -1.28 10.69
N VAL A 31 2.47 -2.25 10.87
CA VAL A 31 1.34 -2.16 11.81
C VAL A 31 1.81 -2.23 13.26
N GLU A 32 2.92 -2.95 13.52
CA GLU A 32 3.51 -3.09 14.85
C GLU A 32 4.42 -1.90 15.22
N ASP A 33 4.81 -1.09 14.22
CA ASP A 33 5.64 0.11 14.39
C ASP A 33 5.16 1.25 13.46
N SER A 34 4.11 1.95 13.91
CA SER A 34 3.46 3.00 13.13
C SER A 34 4.32 4.23 12.88
N ASP A 35 5.37 4.43 13.67
CA ASP A 35 6.28 5.58 13.57
C ASP A 35 7.66 5.18 13.02
N GLY A 36 7.77 3.92 12.59
CA GLY A 36 8.97 3.33 12.03
C GLY A 36 9.27 3.74 10.59
N GLN A 37 9.99 2.86 9.90
CA GLN A 37 10.42 3.10 8.53
C GLN A 37 9.24 3.22 7.57
N ILE A 38 9.22 4.29 6.77
CA ILE A 38 8.29 4.44 5.65
C ILE A 38 8.76 3.55 4.49
N HIS A 39 7.89 2.63 4.11
CA HIS A 39 8.00 1.82 2.89
C HIS A 39 7.16 2.43 1.77
N VAL A 40 7.55 2.15 0.52
CA VAL A 40 6.81 2.58 -0.66
C VAL A 40 6.54 1.38 -1.55
N ALA A 41 5.28 1.21 -1.93
CA ALA A 41 4.85 0.27 -2.96
C ALA A 41 4.27 1.04 -4.14
N ARG A 42 4.65 0.67 -5.36
CA ARG A 42 4.09 1.24 -6.59
C ARG A 42 3.18 0.23 -7.26
N VAL A 43 1.93 0.60 -7.47
CA VAL A 43 0.90 -0.25 -8.06
C VAL A 43 0.02 0.54 -9.01
N GLY A 44 -0.71 -0.14 -9.88
CA GLY A 44 -1.78 0.49 -10.66
C GLY A 44 -2.96 0.90 -9.77
N PRO A 45 -3.72 1.95 -10.13
CA PRO A 45 -4.89 2.40 -9.36
C PRO A 45 -5.94 1.29 -9.18
N GLU A 46 -6.05 0.35 -10.13
CA GLU A 46 -6.96 -0.79 -10.09
C GLU A 46 -6.64 -1.80 -8.98
N ALA A 47 -5.41 -1.79 -8.47
CA ALA A 47 -4.94 -2.70 -7.44
C ALA A 47 -5.11 -2.15 -6.01
N VAL A 48 -5.65 -0.93 -5.86
CA VAL A 48 -5.77 -0.23 -4.58
C VAL A 48 -7.26 -0.03 -4.24
N SER A 49 -7.65 -0.35 -3.01
CA SER A 49 -8.98 0.01 -2.51
C SER A 49 -9.27 1.50 -2.70
N HIS A 50 -10.51 1.83 -3.07
CA HIS A 50 -10.95 3.22 -3.17
C HIS A 50 -11.06 3.89 -1.79
N ASN A 51 -10.93 5.21 -1.77
CA ASN A 51 -11.13 6.07 -0.59
C ASN A 51 -10.23 5.72 0.60
N LEU A 52 -9.01 5.24 0.36
CA LEU A 52 -8.03 5.08 1.43
C LEU A 52 -7.57 6.43 1.98
N GLU A 53 -7.41 6.51 3.29
CA GLU A 53 -7.02 7.71 4.03
C GLU A 53 -5.81 7.41 4.91
N ALA A 54 -4.99 8.43 5.17
CA ALA A 54 -3.85 8.28 6.07
C ALA A 54 -4.35 7.85 7.47
N GLY A 55 -3.68 6.86 8.06
CA GLY A 55 -4.08 6.22 9.31
C GLY A 55 -4.86 4.92 9.12
N ASP A 56 -5.36 4.64 7.92
CA ASP A 56 -6.01 3.36 7.63
C ASP A 56 -5.07 2.18 7.86
N ARG A 57 -5.60 1.12 8.48
CA ARG A 57 -4.96 -0.18 8.40
C ARG A 57 -5.18 -0.76 7.01
N ILE A 58 -4.10 -1.15 6.36
CA ILE A 58 -4.10 -1.75 5.04
C ILE A 58 -3.42 -3.11 5.05
N GLN A 59 -3.84 -3.99 4.16
CA GLN A 59 -3.16 -5.24 3.86
C GLN A 59 -2.57 -5.18 2.47
N LEU A 60 -1.28 -5.46 2.38
CA LEU A 60 -0.48 -5.52 1.16
C LEU A 60 -0.26 -6.97 0.75
N GLU A 61 -0.71 -7.34 -0.43
CA GLU A 61 -0.45 -8.67 -1.02
C GLU A 61 0.81 -8.62 -1.88
N TYR A 62 1.71 -9.58 -1.68
CA TYR A 62 2.96 -9.70 -2.43
C TYR A 62 2.97 -10.92 -3.33
N LEU A 63 3.55 -10.74 -4.51
CA LEU A 63 3.95 -11.80 -5.42
C LEU A 63 5.34 -11.46 -5.97
N VAL A 64 6.24 -12.44 -6.01
CA VAL A 64 7.65 -12.30 -6.46
C VAL A 64 8.38 -11.08 -5.88
N GLY A 65 8.15 -10.76 -4.61
CA GLY A 65 8.85 -9.64 -3.95
C GLY A 65 8.16 -8.28 -4.10
N VAL A 66 7.15 -8.16 -4.96
CA VAL A 66 6.46 -6.89 -5.25
C VAL A 66 5.03 -6.90 -4.72
N VAL A 67 4.54 -5.73 -4.30
CA VAL A 67 3.14 -5.56 -3.94
C VAL A 67 2.29 -5.58 -5.21
N VAL A 68 1.24 -6.40 -5.22
CA VAL A 68 0.32 -6.55 -6.34
C VAL A 68 -1.10 -6.10 -6.01
N LYS A 69 -1.43 -5.91 -4.72
CA LYS A 69 -2.74 -5.45 -4.25
C LYS A 69 -2.63 -4.76 -2.90
N VAL A 70 -3.41 -3.71 -2.70
CA VAL A 70 -3.54 -2.99 -1.43
C VAL A 70 -5.01 -2.87 -1.06
N THR A 71 -5.39 -3.41 0.09
CA THR A 71 -6.78 -3.41 0.57
C THR A 71 -6.92 -2.77 1.93
N ARG A 72 -8.03 -2.05 2.18
CA ARG A 72 -8.37 -1.57 3.53
C ARG A 72 -8.76 -2.76 4.41
N VAL A 73 -8.24 -2.81 5.63
CA VAL A 73 -8.68 -3.75 6.66
C VAL A 73 -9.73 -3.04 7.52
N PRO A 74 -10.99 -3.51 7.58
CA PRO A 74 -12.01 -2.92 8.44
C PRO A 74 -11.60 -3.01 9.93
N PRO A 75 -11.94 -2.02 10.77
CA PRO A 75 -11.83 -2.19 12.21
C PRO A 75 -12.76 -3.34 12.67
N SER A 76 -12.23 -4.22 13.52
CA SER A 76 -12.98 -5.30 14.17
C SER A 76 -13.89 -4.79 15.28
#